data_AF-A0A516P0B6-F1
#
_entry.id   AF-A0A516P0B6-F1
#
_cell.length_a   1.000
_cell.length_b   1.000
_cell.length_c   1.000
_cell.angle_alpha   90.00
_cell.angle_beta   90.00
_cell.angle_gamma   90.00
#
_symmetry.space_group_name_H-M   'P 1'
#
loop_
_entity.id
_entity.type
_entity.pdbx_description
1 polymer ?
#
loop_
_entity_poly.entity_id
_entity_poly.type
_entity_poly.pdbx_seq_one_letter_code
_entity_poly.pdbx_strand_id
1 'polypeptide(L)'
;MLISSQKIQFEDLLKKLSTNLSITRSQHDSAVQSYKAVGKYLSSETSPLAEYEPYVKPQGSFIIGTTIQSIEEDGDIDLDVVCEFKRKKGTWTQYHLKNAVGDHLKAHGTYEKILDEEGRRCWTLKYREEGLTNQRYHMDILPAIVANGYSYILESSFKNLMDEDYEKLQLSITDREKSNYYVSTFPEEWLQSNPYGYAKWFMKKALLVGNQFKNLYSLNESVKPTPEFQEERLPLQRVVQLLKRHRDIYFSKEQDDDIRKQKPISCIITTLAARAYRGESNLVDAMWGVINRMKDEIEFKYVPEYGTKVEWISNPVNPSENFADRWNDQSSYRRDNFYRWLDQLNVDLNEAENKTGLQNISESLSIAFGRKPVQAAFGQMADQMRALTKSGNNNIDRNSGLVGLATAGLTSINPVKTHDFYGTNEEE
;
A
#
# COMPACT_ATOMS: atom_id res chain seq x y z
N MET A 1 8.40 -10.02 26.12
CA MET A 1 7.21 -10.83 25.81
C MET A 1 6.06 -10.29 26.62
N LEU A 2 5.09 -9.65 25.96
CA LEU A 2 3.85 -9.22 26.61
C LEU A 2 3.10 -10.39 27.24
N ILE A 3 2.41 -10.13 28.36
CA ILE A 3 1.39 -11.04 28.87
C ILE A 3 0.26 -11.12 27.82
N SER A 4 -0.39 -12.28 27.68
CA SER A 4 -1.39 -12.56 26.62
C SER A 4 -2.45 -11.46 26.48
N SER A 5 -2.86 -10.83 27.58
CA SER A 5 -3.85 -9.76 27.62
C SER A 5 -3.30 -8.40 27.13
N GLN A 6 -2.08 -8.03 27.49
CA GLN A 6 -1.41 -6.81 26.99
C GLN A 6 -1.19 -6.88 25.47
N LYS A 7 -0.88 -8.09 24.96
CA LYS A 7 -0.74 -8.34 23.53
C LYS A 7 -2.03 -8.05 22.76
N ILE A 8 -3.19 -8.40 23.32
CA ILE A 8 -4.50 -8.14 22.70
C ILE A 8 -4.77 -6.63 22.59
N GLN A 9 -4.50 -5.86 23.64
CA GLN A 9 -4.67 -4.41 23.60
C GLN A 9 -3.72 -3.74 22.60
N PHE A 10 -2.46 -4.18 22.56
CA PHE A 10 -1.48 -3.66 21.61
C PHE A 10 -1.87 -4.01 20.17
N GLU A 11 -2.38 -5.21 19.94
CA GLU A 11 -2.89 -5.62 18.63
C GLU A 11 -4.08 -4.76 18.19
N ASP A 12 -5.05 -4.52 19.08
CA ASP A 12 -6.21 -3.68 18.79
C ASP A 12 -5.80 -2.23 18.46
N LEU A 13 -4.82 -1.70 19.21
CA LEU A 13 -4.23 -0.39 18.93
C LEU A 13 -3.56 -0.34 17.55
N LEU A 14 -2.75 -1.33 17.19
CA LEU A 14 -2.11 -1.41 15.86
C LEU A 14 -3.15 -1.56 14.73
N LYS A 15 -4.26 -2.28 14.97
CA LYS A 15 -5.37 -2.40 14.00
C LYS A 15 -6.07 -1.07 13.78
N LYS A 16 -6.38 -0.33 14.85
CA LYS A 16 -6.97 1.02 14.77
C LYS A 16 -6.03 2.00 14.10
N LEU A 17 -4.74 1.97 14.46
CA LEU A 17 -3.70 2.76 13.82
C LEU A 17 -3.65 2.48 12.32
N SER A 18 -3.52 1.22 11.89
CA SER A 18 -3.55 0.84 10.47
C SER A 18 -4.82 1.32 9.75
N THR A 19 -5.97 1.30 10.43
CA THR A 19 -7.23 1.80 9.89
C THR A 19 -7.17 3.32 9.66
N ASN A 20 -6.63 4.08 10.62
CA ASN A 20 -6.47 5.53 10.50
C ASN A 20 -5.38 5.95 9.50
N LEU A 21 -4.44 5.06 9.19
CA LEU A 21 -3.44 5.27 8.14
C LEU A 21 -4.00 4.99 6.74
N SER A 22 -5.07 4.22 6.65
CA SER A 22 -5.66 3.81 5.37
C SER A 22 -6.48 4.93 4.75
N ILE A 23 -6.65 4.91 3.43
CA ILE A 23 -7.62 5.78 2.76
C ILE A 23 -9.04 5.47 3.26
N THR A 24 -9.86 6.50 3.39
CA THR A 24 -11.28 6.39 3.74
C THR A 24 -12.10 5.86 2.56
N ARG A 25 -13.33 5.38 2.82
CA ARG A 25 -14.28 5.00 1.77
C ARG A 25 -14.53 6.14 0.79
N SER A 26 -14.72 7.37 1.29
CA SER A 26 -14.92 8.54 0.45
C SER A 26 -13.73 8.82 -0.48
N GLN A 27 -12.49 8.71 0.03
CA GLN A 27 -11.27 8.84 -0.76
C GLN A 27 -11.15 7.74 -1.82
N HIS A 28 -11.44 6.50 -1.44
CA HIS A 28 -11.45 5.37 -2.36
C HIS A 28 -12.46 5.58 -3.49
N ASP A 29 -13.71 5.94 -3.15
CA ASP A 29 -14.77 6.12 -4.14
C ASP A 29 -14.48 7.29 -5.09
N SER A 30 -13.87 8.37 -4.58
CA SER A 30 -13.38 9.51 -5.39
C SER A 30 -12.25 9.08 -6.34
N ALA A 31 -11.26 8.33 -5.85
CA ALA A 31 -10.20 7.77 -6.69
C ALA A 31 -10.76 6.87 -7.81
N VAL A 32 -11.74 6.01 -7.46
CA VAL A 32 -12.45 5.14 -8.43
C VAL A 32 -13.20 5.94 -9.47
N GLN A 33 -13.93 6.97 -9.06
CA GLN A 33 -14.65 7.85 -9.97
C GLN A 33 -13.70 8.53 -10.95
N SER A 34 -12.55 9.02 -10.47
CA SER A 34 -11.62 9.79 -11.29
C SER A 34 -10.88 8.97 -12.33
N TYR A 35 -10.31 7.80 -11.99
CA TYR A 35 -9.66 7.01 -13.04
C TYR A 35 -10.68 6.45 -14.04
N LYS A 36 -11.93 6.19 -13.61
CA LYS A 36 -13.02 5.82 -14.54
C LYS A 36 -13.40 6.96 -15.46
N ALA A 37 -13.41 8.21 -14.98
CA ALA A 37 -13.64 9.38 -15.81
C ALA A 37 -12.54 9.55 -16.87
N VAL A 38 -11.27 9.43 -16.46
CA VAL A 38 -10.11 9.43 -17.37
C VAL A 38 -10.22 8.29 -18.38
N GLY A 39 -10.54 7.08 -17.93
CA GLY A 39 -10.77 5.92 -18.78
C GLY A 39 -11.84 6.16 -19.82
N LYS A 40 -13.02 6.66 -19.41
CA LYS A 40 -14.13 7.00 -20.31
C LYS A 40 -13.73 8.07 -21.32
N TYR A 41 -12.94 9.07 -20.93
CA TYR A 41 -12.48 10.10 -21.84
C TYR A 41 -11.51 9.55 -22.90
N LEU A 42 -10.54 8.74 -22.47
CA LEU A 42 -9.55 8.11 -23.36
C LEU A 42 -10.18 7.08 -24.31
N SER A 43 -11.24 6.39 -23.90
CA SER A 43 -11.90 5.33 -24.68
C SER A 43 -13.22 5.72 -25.35
N SER A 44 -13.65 6.98 -25.23
CA SER A 44 -14.89 7.47 -25.85
C SER A 44 -14.91 7.26 -27.36
N GLU A 45 -16.09 7.08 -27.97
CA GLU A 45 -16.22 6.86 -29.43
C GLU A 45 -15.63 8.00 -30.27
N THR A 46 -15.62 9.22 -29.73
CA THR A 46 -15.02 10.41 -30.35
C THR A 46 -13.52 10.54 -30.09
N SER A 47 -12.94 9.67 -29.25
CA SER A 47 -11.51 9.66 -28.96
C SER A 47 -10.73 9.21 -30.21
N PRO A 48 -9.63 9.91 -30.57
CA PRO A 48 -8.71 9.42 -31.59
C PRO A 48 -8.02 8.11 -31.19
N LEU A 49 -8.14 7.71 -29.92
CA LEU A 49 -7.56 6.47 -29.40
C LEU A 49 -8.55 5.29 -29.45
N ALA A 50 -9.83 5.53 -29.74
CA ALA A 50 -10.89 4.52 -29.63
C ALA A 50 -10.61 3.25 -30.44
N GLU A 51 -10.05 3.40 -31.64
CA GLU A 51 -9.70 2.28 -32.54
C GLU A 51 -8.68 1.29 -31.94
N TYR A 52 -7.92 1.74 -30.93
CA TYR A 52 -6.89 0.94 -30.25
C TYR A 52 -7.39 0.28 -28.96
N GLU A 53 -8.66 0.48 -28.62
CA GLU A 53 -9.35 -0.07 -27.44
C GLU A 53 -8.61 0.20 -26.12
N PRO A 54 -8.32 1.46 -25.74
CA PRO A 54 -7.65 1.77 -24.48
C PRO A 54 -8.55 1.43 -23.29
N TYR A 55 -7.95 0.84 -22.26
CA TYR A 55 -8.63 0.46 -21.02
C TYR A 55 -7.81 0.90 -19.81
N VAL A 56 -8.39 1.78 -18.98
CA VAL A 56 -7.75 2.30 -17.78
C VAL A 56 -8.14 1.49 -16.56
N LYS A 57 -7.15 1.01 -15.82
CA LYS A 57 -7.35 0.19 -14.61
C LYS A 57 -6.28 0.51 -13.56
N PRO A 58 -6.63 0.52 -12.26
CA PRO A 58 -5.68 0.78 -11.20
C PRO A 58 -4.61 -0.31 -11.10
N GLN A 59 -3.48 0.04 -10.50
CA GLN A 59 -2.38 -0.85 -10.17
C GLN A 59 -1.74 -0.48 -8.81
N GLY A 60 -0.61 -1.10 -8.49
CA GLY A 60 0.22 -0.71 -7.35
C GLY A 60 -0.49 -0.90 -6.01
N SER A 61 -0.25 0.03 -5.08
CA SER A 61 -0.73 -0.09 -3.70
C SER A 61 -2.26 -0.10 -3.57
N PHE A 62 -2.95 0.49 -4.55
CA PHE A 62 -4.41 0.57 -4.58
C PHE A 62 -5.04 -0.81 -4.71
N ILE A 63 -4.61 -1.62 -5.69
CA ILE A 63 -5.22 -2.93 -5.97
C ILE A 63 -4.85 -4.02 -4.95
N ILE A 64 -3.74 -3.85 -4.23
CA ILE A 64 -3.36 -4.77 -3.14
C ILE A 64 -3.81 -4.27 -1.76
N GLY A 65 -4.56 -3.17 -1.69
CA GLY A 65 -5.14 -2.64 -0.44
C GLY A 65 -4.14 -2.10 0.57
N THR A 66 -2.97 -1.62 0.12
CA THR A 66 -1.89 -1.09 0.97
C THR A 66 -1.63 0.41 0.80
N THR A 67 -2.53 1.13 0.13
CA THR A 67 -2.50 2.60 0.08
C THR A 67 -2.60 3.18 1.50
N ILE A 68 -1.78 4.18 1.78
CA ILE A 68 -1.77 4.92 3.04
C ILE A 68 -1.94 6.41 2.75
N GLN A 69 -2.53 7.13 3.71
CA GLN A 69 -2.59 8.59 3.66
C GLN A 69 -1.19 9.20 3.84
N SER A 70 -0.98 10.37 3.26
CA SER A 70 0.26 11.13 3.41
C SER A 70 0.54 11.47 4.89
N ILE A 71 1.80 11.75 5.20
CA ILE A 71 2.18 12.34 6.50
C ILE A 71 1.79 13.81 6.58
N GLU A 72 1.75 14.49 5.43
CA GLU A 72 1.31 15.88 5.32
C GLU A 72 -0.22 15.94 5.31
N GLU A 73 -0.79 16.88 6.06
CA GLU A 73 -2.24 17.05 6.17
C GLU A 73 -2.91 17.30 4.82
N ASP A 74 -2.18 17.96 3.93
CA ASP A 74 -2.59 18.39 2.60
C ASP A 74 -1.92 17.58 1.48
N GLY A 75 -1.28 16.46 1.84
CA GLY A 75 -0.53 15.61 0.93
C GLY A 75 -1.42 14.74 0.06
N ASP A 76 -0.90 14.42 -1.13
CA ASP A 76 -1.65 13.70 -2.15
C ASP A 76 -1.57 12.18 -1.93
N ILE A 77 -2.65 11.47 -2.23
CA ILE A 77 -2.67 9.99 -2.27
C ILE A 77 -2.11 9.53 -3.62
N ASP A 78 -1.19 8.58 -3.62
CA ASP A 78 -0.66 7.98 -4.86
C ASP A 78 -1.71 7.03 -5.47
N LEU A 79 -2.15 7.32 -6.70
CA LEU A 79 -3.05 6.50 -7.50
C LEU A 79 -2.37 6.10 -8.81
N ASP A 80 -1.78 4.91 -8.82
CA ASP A 80 -1.20 4.34 -10.03
C ASP A 80 -2.28 3.70 -10.90
N VAL A 81 -2.33 4.03 -12.20
CA VAL A 81 -3.21 3.40 -13.18
C VAL A 81 -2.45 3.03 -14.44
N VAL A 82 -2.88 1.95 -15.08
CA VAL A 82 -2.41 1.54 -16.40
C VAL A 82 -3.45 1.92 -17.43
N CYS A 83 -3.05 2.64 -18.47
CA CYS A 83 -3.81 2.81 -19.71
C CYS A 83 -3.35 1.73 -20.69
N GLU A 84 -4.03 0.59 -20.68
CA GLU A 84 -3.71 -0.59 -21.48
C GLU A 84 -4.36 -0.51 -22.85
N PHE A 85 -3.55 -0.64 -23.90
CA PHE A 85 -3.99 -0.73 -25.28
C PHE A 85 -3.99 -2.18 -25.73
N LYS A 86 -5.06 -2.61 -26.42
CA LYS A 86 -5.08 -3.95 -27.03
C LYS A 86 -4.35 -3.99 -28.36
N ARG A 87 -4.27 -2.84 -29.04
CA ARG A 87 -3.68 -2.69 -30.37
C ARG A 87 -2.93 -1.37 -30.44
N LYS A 88 -2.08 -1.22 -31.45
CA LYS A 88 -1.47 0.06 -31.79
C LYS A 88 -1.31 0.13 -33.31
N LYS A 89 -1.10 1.32 -33.83
CA LYS A 89 -0.63 1.48 -35.21
C LYS A 89 0.72 0.75 -35.37
N GLY A 90 0.91 0.04 -36.48
CA GLY A 90 2.14 -0.73 -36.72
C GLY A 90 3.42 0.12 -36.61
N THR A 91 3.36 1.38 -37.02
CA THR A 91 4.48 2.34 -36.96
C THR A 91 4.73 2.95 -35.57
N TRP A 92 3.86 2.70 -34.58
CA TRP A 92 4.03 3.29 -33.26
C TRP A 92 5.13 2.62 -32.48
N THR A 93 6.00 3.46 -31.93
CA THR A 93 6.99 3.12 -30.90
C THR A 93 6.45 3.50 -29.52
N GLN A 94 7.23 3.29 -28.46
CA GLN A 94 6.89 3.74 -27.11
C GLN A 94 6.59 5.24 -27.08
N TYR A 95 7.38 6.05 -27.78
CA TYR A 95 7.17 7.49 -27.93
C TYR A 95 5.78 7.83 -28.46
N HIS A 96 5.35 7.13 -29.52
CA HIS A 96 4.06 7.40 -30.14
C HIS A 96 2.90 7.02 -29.22
N LEU A 97 2.97 5.85 -28.57
CA LEU A 97 1.94 5.41 -27.63
C LEU A 97 1.84 6.37 -26.43
N LYS A 98 2.99 6.78 -25.88
CA LYS A 98 3.02 7.72 -24.75
C LYS A 98 2.42 9.07 -25.13
N ASN A 99 2.84 9.66 -26.25
CA ASN A 99 2.31 10.94 -26.68
C ASN A 99 0.84 10.88 -27.10
N ALA A 100 0.37 9.77 -27.69
CA ALA A 100 -1.04 9.62 -28.03
C ALA A 100 -1.94 9.76 -26.78
N VAL A 101 -1.55 9.19 -25.64
CA VAL A 101 -2.24 9.39 -24.36
C VAL A 101 -2.09 10.83 -23.86
N GLY A 102 -0.86 11.35 -23.83
CA GLY A 102 -0.56 12.68 -23.31
C GLY A 102 -1.26 13.80 -24.07
N ASP A 103 -1.26 13.74 -25.39
CA ASP A 103 -1.85 14.75 -26.26
C ASP A 103 -3.38 14.75 -26.17
N HIS A 104 -3.99 13.56 -26.01
CA HIS A 104 -5.43 13.49 -25.74
C HIS A 104 -5.79 14.08 -24.38
N LEU A 105 -4.97 13.85 -23.34
CA LEU A 105 -5.14 14.49 -22.03
C LEU A 105 -5.02 16.02 -22.12
N LYS A 106 -4.02 16.54 -22.85
CA LYS A 106 -3.84 17.98 -23.09
C LYS A 106 -5.00 18.61 -23.88
N ALA A 107 -5.66 17.85 -24.74
CA ALA A 107 -6.83 18.34 -25.47
C ALA A 107 -8.08 18.53 -24.58
N HIS A 108 -8.07 18.00 -23.35
CA HIS A 108 -9.17 18.15 -22.41
C HIS A 108 -8.98 19.38 -21.52
N GLY A 109 -9.87 20.36 -21.60
CA GLY A 109 -9.72 21.63 -20.87
C GLY A 109 -9.56 21.51 -19.34
N THR A 110 -10.09 20.46 -18.71
CA THR A 110 -9.85 20.19 -17.27
C THR A 110 -8.53 19.46 -17.04
N TYR A 111 -8.19 18.45 -17.86
CA TYR A 111 -7.01 17.62 -17.59
C TYR A 111 -5.73 18.36 -17.94
N GLU A 112 -5.73 19.18 -19.00
CA GLU A 112 -4.63 20.08 -19.35
C GLU A 112 -4.15 20.90 -18.15
N LYS A 113 -5.09 21.48 -17.39
CA LYS A 113 -4.79 22.38 -16.25
C LYS A 113 -4.17 21.68 -15.05
N ILE A 114 -4.41 20.38 -14.91
CA ILE A 114 -3.93 19.57 -13.79
C ILE A 114 -2.85 18.56 -14.21
N LEU A 115 -2.47 18.55 -15.48
CA LEU A 115 -1.43 17.68 -16.01
C LEU A 115 -0.06 18.21 -15.58
N ASP A 116 0.74 17.33 -14.98
CA ASP A 116 2.12 17.62 -14.62
C ASP A 116 3.05 17.49 -15.82
N GLU A 117 4.32 17.86 -15.62
CA GLU A 117 5.37 17.58 -16.60
C GLU A 117 5.47 16.08 -16.95
N GLU A 118 5.91 15.79 -18.17
CA GLU A 118 6.02 14.42 -18.68
C GLU A 118 7.01 13.59 -17.85
N GLY A 119 6.48 12.71 -16.99
CA GLY A 119 7.26 11.76 -16.21
C GLY A 119 7.97 10.72 -17.09
N ARG A 120 8.91 9.97 -16.49
CA ARG A 120 9.69 8.94 -17.19
C ARG A 120 8.82 7.92 -17.93
N ARG A 121 7.84 7.34 -17.23
CA ARG A 121 6.97 6.28 -17.74
C ARG A 121 5.51 6.72 -17.85
N CYS A 122 5.03 7.49 -16.89
CA CYS A 122 3.63 7.90 -16.79
C CYS A 122 3.39 9.35 -17.25
N TRP A 123 2.11 9.69 -17.41
CA TRP A 123 1.56 11.05 -17.34
C TRP A 123 0.86 11.23 -16.00
N THR A 124 1.06 12.36 -15.33
CA THR A 124 0.54 12.54 -13.96
C THR A 124 -0.52 13.64 -13.94
N LEU A 125 -1.71 13.34 -13.41
CA LEU A 125 -2.74 14.35 -13.12
C LEU A 125 -2.73 14.68 -11.62
N LYS A 126 -2.56 15.94 -11.27
CA LYS A 126 -2.58 16.47 -9.90
C LYS A 126 -3.99 16.90 -9.52
N TYR A 127 -4.80 15.95 -9.03
CA TYR A 127 -6.14 16.26 -8.55
C TYR A 127 -6.05 17.03 -7.23
N ARG A 128 -6.21 18.36 -7.32
CA ARG A 128 -6.15 19.31 -6.21
C ARG A 128 -7.32 20.28 -6.30
N GLU A 129 -8.52 19.76 -6.07
CA GLU A 129 -9.72 20.59 -6.11
C GLU A 129 -9.78 21.51 -4.87
N GLU A 130 -9.99 22.81 -5.11
CA GLU A 130 -10.13 23.80 -4.03
C GLU A 130 -11.38 23.50 -3.19
N GLY A 131 -11.22 23.45 -1.86
CA GLY A 131 -12.32 23.18 -0.93
C GLY A 131 -12.56 21.71 -0.57
N LEU A 132 -11.91 20.75 -1.26
CA LEU A 132 -11.95 19.32 -0.93
C LEU A 132 -10.55 18.82 -0.53
N THR A 133 -10.03 19.30 0.61
CA THR A 133 -8.70 18.94 1.14
C THR A 133 -8.48 17.43 1.29
N ASN A 134 -9.56 16.68 1.57
CA ASN A 134 -9.49 15.23 1.80
C ASN A 134 -9.56 14.37 0.53
N GLN A 135 -9.60 14.95 -0.68
CA GLN A 135 -9.71 14.20 -1.94
C GLN A 135 -8.59 14.55 -2.94
N ARG A 136 -7.38 14.79 -2.43
CA ARG A 136 -6.22 15.05 -3.28
C ARG A 136 -5.46 13.76 -3.62
N TYR A 137 -5.14 13.58 -4.90
CA TYR A 137 -4.31 12.45 -5.36
C TYR A 137 -3.48 12.81 -6.58
N HIS A 138 -2.32 12.16 -6.68
CA HIS A 138 -1.52 12.08 -7.90
C HIS A 138 -1.97 10.84 -8.65
N MET A 139 -2.56 11.04 -9.84
CA MET A 139 -2.93 9.93 -10.71
C MET A 139 -1.85 9.72 -11.78
N ASP A 140 -1.05 8.68 -11.62
CA ASP A 140 -0.02 8.29 -12.55
C ASP A 140 -0.59 7.33 -13.60
N ILE A 141 -0.76 7.82 -14.82
CA ILE A 141 -1.30 7.09 -15.97
C ILE A 141 -0.14 6.52 -16.78
N LEU A 142 0.06 5.20 -16.69
CA LEU A 142 1.09 4.46 -17.42
C LEU A 142 0.53 3.92 -18.76
N PRO A 143 0.97 4.45 -19.92
CA PRO A 143 0.63 3.85 -21.20
C PRO A 143 1.32 2.48 -21.36
N ALA A 144 0.55 1.48 -21.75
CA ALA A 144 1.03 0.12 -21.95
C ALA A 144 0.28 -0.57 -23.09
N ILE A 145 0.89 -1.59 -23.69
CA ILE A 145 0.25 -2.47 -24.67
C ILE A 145 0.34 -3.92 -24.20
N VAL A 146 -0.69 -4.72 -24.50
CA VAL A 146 -0.69 -6.16 -24.23
C VAL A 146 0.45 -6.85 -24.97
N ALA A 147 1.26 -7.66 -24.28
CA ALA A 147 2.43 -8.30 -24.89
C ALA A 147 2.05 -9.50 -25.78
N ASN A 148 1.01 -10.27 -25.40
CA ASN A 148 0.71 -11.58 -26.00
C ASN A 148 -0.58 -11.64 -26.84
N GLY A 149 -1.06 -10.50 -27.37
CA GLY A 149 -2.17 -10.44 -28.34
C GLY A 149 -3.56 -10.86 -27.82
N TYR A 150 -3.67 -11.39 -26.61
CA TYR A 150 -4.95 -11.64 -25.95
C TYR A 150 -5.27 -10.49 -25.01
N SER A 151 -6.44 -9.87 -25.17
CA SER A 151 -7.09 -9.22 -24.04
C SER A 151 -7.60 -10.32 -23.13
N TYR A 152 -6.68 -10.95 -22.41
CA TYR A 152 -7.05 -11.92 -21.39
C TYR A 152 -7.95 -11.18 -20.41
N ILE A 153 -9.15 -11.71 -20.17
CA ILE A 153 -10.10 -11.09 -19.26
C ILE A 153 -9.42 -11.11 -17.89
N LEU A 154 -8.88 -9.98 -17.46
CA LEU A 154 -8.19 -9.81 -16.19
C LEU A 154 -9.03 -10.36 -15.03
N GLU A 155 -10.35 -10.14 -15.10
CA GLU A 155 -11.31 -10.71 -14.15
C GLU A 155 -11.21 -12.25 -14.07
N SER A 156 -11.01 -12.94 -15.19
CA SER A 156 -10.87 -14.40 -15.23
C SER A 156 -9.58 -14.90 -14.59
N SER A 157 -8.46 -14.16 -14.67
CA SER A 157 -7.20 -14.56 -14.01
C SER A 157 -7.31 -14.43 -12.50
N PHE A 158 -8.11 -13.46 -12.06
CA PHE A 158 -8.30 -13.18 -10.67
C PHE A 158 -9.34 -14.11 -10.03
N LYS A 159 -10.29 -14.65 -10.79
CA LYS A 159 -11.19 -15.74 -10.36
C LYS A 159 -10.42 -16.98 -9.86
N ASN A 160 -9.23 -17.24 -10.41
CA ASN A 160 -8.37 -18.33 -9.96
C ASN A 160 -7.01 -17.82 -9.48
N LEU A 161 -6.93 -17.33 -8.24
CA LEU A 161 -5.68 -16.88 -7.60
C LEU A 161 -4.60 -17.98 -7.51
N MET A 162 -4.98 -19.25 -7.67
CA MET A 162 -4.02 -20.37 -7.64
C MET A 162 -3.34 -20.62 -8.98
N ASP A 163 -3.88 -20.09 -10.08
CA ASP A 163 -3.24 -20.17 -11.39
C ASP A 163 -1.98 -19.29 -11.41
N GLU A 164 -0.82 -19.88 -11.64
CA GLU A 164 0.49 -19.19 -11.62
C GLU A 164 0.94 -18.76 -13.03
N ASP A 165 0.05 -18.84 -14.02
CA ASP A 165 0.32 -18.35 -15.38
C ASP A 165 0.26 -16.81 -15.44
N TYR A 166 1.29 -16.18 -14.85
CA TYR A 166 1.43 -14.74 -14.82
C TYR A 166 1.80 -14.18 -16.21
N GLU A 167 2.41 -14.96 -17.10
CA GLU A 167 2.88 -14.52 -18.42
C GLU A 167 1.73 -13.95 -19.28
N LYS A 168 0.51 -14.46 -19.10
CA LYS A 168 -0.70 -13.94 -19.74
C LYS A 168 -1.07 -12.50 -19.34
N LEU A 169 -0.54 -12.00 -18.22
CA LEU A 169 -0.80 -10.66 -17.69
C LEU A 169 0.31 -9.66 -17.99
N GLN A 170 1.32 -10.08 -18.76
CA GLN A 170 2.47 -9.27 -19.10
C GLN A 170 2.11 -8.12 -20.05
N LEU A 171 2.67 -6.95 -19.74
CA LEU A 171 2.49 -5.71 -20.47
C LEU A 171 3.82 -5.17 -20.94
N SER A 172 3.80 -4.58 -22.12
CA SER A 172 4.90 -3.80 -22.67
C SER A 172 4.64 -2.32 -22.36
N ILE A 173 5.47 -1.71 -21.52
CA ILE A 173 5.26 -0.36 -20.97
C ILE A 173 6.17 0.67 -21.62
N THR A 174 5.76 1.93 -21.61
CA THR A 174 6.58 3.04 -22.12
C THR A 174 7.65 3.47 -21.12
N ASP A 175 8.88 3.70 -21.57
CA ASP A 175 9.96 4.24 -20.76
C ASP A 175 10.87 5.16 -21.60
N ARG A 176 10.77 6.49 -21.39
CA ARG A 176 11.48 7.49 -22.19
C ARG A 176 13.00 7.47 -22.04
N GLU A 177 13.52 6.78 -21.02
CA GLU A 177 14.96 6.63 -20.79
C GLU A 177 15.54 5.40 -21.49
N LYS A 178 14.72 4.55 -22.13
CA LYS A 178 15.21 3.39 -22.89
C LYS A 178 15.73 3.80 -24.26
N SER A 179 16.84 3.21 -24.67
CA SER A 179 17.47 3.47 -25.98
C SER A 179 16.54 3.19 -27.17
N ASN A 180 15.58 2.27 -27.01
CA ASN A 180 14.65 1.89 -28.06
C ASN A 180 13.34 2.71 -28.08
N TYR A 181 13.20 3.73 -27.23
CA TYR A 181 11.97 4.52 -27.05
C TYR A 181 11.43 5.15 -28.36
N TYR A 182 12.34 5.66 -29.21
CA TYR A 182 11.98 6.32 -30.48
C TYR A 182 11.97 5.39 -31.69
N VAL A 183 12.51 4.17 -31.58
CA VAL A 183 12.84 3.34 -32.75
C VAL A 183 12.11 2.01 -32.80
N SER A 184 11.90 1.35 -31.66
CA SER A 184 11.31 0.02 -31.65
C SER A 184 9.80 0.09 -31.83
N THR A 185 9.31 -0.54 -32.88
CA THR A 185 7.87 -0.73 -33.15
C THR A 185 7.34 -2.07 -32.64
N PHE A 186 8.21 -2.92 -32.10
CA PHE A 186 7.90 -4.27 -31.61
C PHE A 186 7.70 -4.24 -30.08
N PRO A 187 6.46 -4.43 -29.56
CA PRO A 187 6.19 -4.40 -28.13
C PRO A 187 7.07 -5.34 -27.29
N GLU A 188 7.45 -6.49 -27.83
CA GLU A 188 8.33 -7.49 -27.20
C GLU A 188 9.72 -6.94 -26.87
N GLU A 189 10.19 -5.91 -27.58
CA GLU A 189 11.46 -5.25 -27.31
C GLU A 189 11.32 -4.14 -26.25
N TRP A 190 10.10 -3.71 -25.93
CA TRP A 190 9.86 -2.68 -24.92
C TRP A 190 10.08 -3.23 -23.51
N LEU A 191 10.11 -2.35 -22.52
CA LEU A 191 10.23 -2.78 -21.12
C LEU A 191 9.00 -3.60 -20.74
N GLN A 192 9.23 -4.84 -20.29
CA GLN A 192 8.18 -5.74 -19.86
C GLN A 192 7.86 -5.54 -18.38
N SER A 193 6.58 -5.48 -18.03
CA SER A 193 6.09 -5.36 -16.66
C SER A 193 4.84 -6.20 -16.44
N ASN A 194 4.60 -6.61 -15.19
CA ASN A 194 3.45 -7.44 -14.84
C ASN A 194 2.82 -7.01 -13.51
N PRO A 195 2.21 -5.81 -13.45
CA PRO A 195 1.64 -5.27 -12.22
C PRO A 195 0.50 -6.14 -11.67
N TYR A 196 -0.27 -6.78 -12.54
CA TYR A 196 -1.41 -7.62 -12.14
C TYR A 196 -0.98 -9.00 -11.64
N GLY A 197 0.05 -9.60 -12.26
CA GLY A 197 0.68 -10.80 -11.74
C GLY A 197 1.29 -10.56 -10.36
N TYR A 198 1.98 -9.42 -10.18
CA TYR A 198 2.50 -9.02 -8.88
C TYR A 198 1.38 -8.90 -7.82
N ALA A 199 0.27 -8.24 -8.17
CA ALA A 199 -0.86 -8.12 -7.27
C ALA A 199 -1.49 -9.48 -6.92
N LYS A 200 -1.63 -10.37 -7.91
CA LYS A 200 -2.12 -11.75 -7.71
C LYS A 200 -1.21 -12.52 -6.75
N TRP A 201 0.11 -12.46 -6.97
CA TRP A 201 1.11 -13.06 -6.08
C TRP A 201 1.01 -12.52 -4.65
N PHE A 202 0.92 -11.20 -4.49
CA PHE A 202 0.81 -10.57 -3.18
C PHE A 202 -0.47 -10.99 -2.45
N MET A 203 -1.62 -10.98 -3.14
CA MET A 203 -2.89 -11.38 -2.54
C MET A 203 -2.90 -12.85 -2.15
N LYS A 204 -2.26 -13.73 -2.94
CA LYS A 204 -2.04 -15.13 -2.55
C LYS A 204 -1.25 -15.23 -1.24
N LYS A 205 -0.19 -14.43 -1.07
CA LYS A 205 0.56 -14.36 0.20
C LYS A 205 -0.28 -13.80 1.34
N ALA A 206 -1.05 -12.75 1.10
CA ALA A 206 -1.88 -12.11 2.14
C ALA A 206 -3.03 -12.99 2.63
N LEU A 207 -3.59 -13.84 1.77
CA LEU A 207 -4.68 -14.76 2.09
C LEU A 207 -4.23 -15.99 2.90
N LEU A 208 -2.93 -16.24 2.99
CA LEU A 208 -2.37 -17.24 3.90
C LEU A 208 -2.56 -16.73 5.34
N VAL A 209 -3.42 -17.39 6.12
CA VAL A 209 -3.72 -17.04 7.52
C VAL A 209 -3.92 -18.32 8.32
N GLY A 210 -3.13 -18.51 9.38
CA GLY A 210 -3.13 -19.72 10.21
C GLY A 210 -2.75 -20.99 9.42
N ASN A 211 -1.86 -20.87 8.43
CA ASN A 211 -1.54 -21.91 7.44
C ASN A 211 -2.72 -22.41 6.60
N GLN A 212 -3.83 -21.66 6.59
CA GLN A 212 -4.99 -21.92 5.75
C GLN A 212 -5.20 -20.73 4.81
N PHE A 213 -5.72 -20.98 3.62
CA PHE A 213 -6.24 -19.90 2.81
C PHE A 213 -7.59 -19.48 3.39
N LYS A 214 -7.69 -18.24 3.89
CA LYS A 214 -8.95 -17.75 4.47
C LYS A 214 -10.03 -17.82 3.38
N ASN A 215 -11.12 -18.57 3.64
CA ASN A 215 -12.29 -18.72 2.75
C ASN A 215 -13.13 -17.44 2.59
N LEU A 216 -12.54 -16.25 2.70
CA LEU A 216 -13.27 -14.99 2.55
C LEU A 216 -13.87 -14.92 1.15
N TYR A 217 -15.20 -15.12 1.12
CA TYR A 217 -16.17 -14.71 0.10
C TYR A 217 -15.64 -14.69 -1.32
N SER A 218 -15.50 -15.89 -1.89
CA SER A 218 -15.13 -16.14 -3.28
C SER A 218 -13.85 -15.42 -3.70
N LEU A 219 -12.84 -16.20 -4.08
CA LEU A 219 -11.72 -15.71 -4.90
C LEU A 219 -12.18 -14.86 -6.11
N ASN A 220 -13.48 -14.90 -6.45
CA ASN A 220 -14.17 -14.15 -7.50
C ASN A 220 -14.57 -12.68 -7.18
N GLU A 221 -14.80 -12.25 -5.94
CA GLU A 221 -15.26 -10.86 -5.66
C GLU A 221 -14.13 -9.91 -5.23
N SER A 222 -13.11 -10.42 -4.55
CA SER A 222 -12.05 -9.60 -3.94
C SER A 222 -11.04 -9.04 -4.94
N VAL A 223 -11.08 -9.46 -6.20
CA VAL A 223 -10.08 -9.01 -7.19
C VAL A 223 -10.73 -8.75 -8.56
N LYS A 224 -11.63 -7.78 -8.57
CA LYS A 224 -12.04 -7.10 -9.81
C LYS A 224 -10.93 -6.11 -10.21
N PRO A 225 -10.75 -5.78 -11.51
CA PRO A 225 -9.84 -4.73 -11.98
C PRO A 225 -10.04 -3.40 -11.24
N THR A 226 -11.25 -3.16 -10.73
CA THR A 226 -11.59 -2.13 -9.75
C THR A 226 -11.90 -2.81 -8.41
N PRO A 227 -11.02 -2.74 -7.39
CA PRO A 227 -11.32 -3.30 -6.08
C PRO A 227 -12.53 -2.60 -5.47
N GLU A 228 -13.40 -3.36 -4.80
CA GLU A 228 -14.35 -2.76 -3.86
C GLU A 228 -13.61 -2.28 -2.61
N PHE A 229 -14.16 -1.30 -1.91
CA PHE A 229 -13.55 -0.80 -0.68
C PHE A 229 -13.46 -1.91 0.36
N GLN A 230 -12.24 -2.26 0.75
CA GLN A 230 -11.98 -3.29 1.74
C GLN A 230 -12.11 -2.72 3.16
N GLU A 231 -13.23 -3.00 3.82
CA GLU A 231 -13.48 -2.62 5.23
C GLU A 231 -12.46 -3.28 6.17
N GLU A 232 -12.24 -4.60 6.02
CA GLU A 232 -11.30 -5.36 6.85
C GLU A 232 -10.05 -5.79 6.08
N ARG A 233 -8.90 -5.22 6.46
CA ARG A 233 -7.58 -5.59 5.92
C ARG A 233 -6.98 -6.83 6.57
N LEU A 234 -6.34 -7.65 5.75
CA LEU A 234 -5.59 -8.85 6.16
C LEU A 234 -4.33 -8.46 6.96
N PRO A 235 -3.80 -9.35 7.82
CA PRO A 235 -2.61 -9.05 8.63
C PRO A 235 -1.43 -8.53 7.81
N LEU A 236 -1.08 -9.20 6.70
CA LEU A 236 0.01 -8.76 5.82
C LEU A 236 -0.22 -7.35 5.22
N GLN A 237 -1.44 -7.03 4.79
CA GLN A 237 -1.74 -5.70 4.26
C GLN A 237 -1.51 -4.61 5.33
N ARG A 238 -1.95 -4.87 6.57
CA ARG A 238 -1.77 -3.95 7.70
C ARG A 238 -0.30 -3.79 8.06
N VAL A 239 0.48 -4.88 8.07
CA VAL A 239 1.93 -4.84 8.26
C VAL A 239 2.59 -3.94 7.22
N VAL A 240 2.29 -4.14 5.92
CA VAL A 240 2.85 -3.30 4.85
C VAL A 240 2.51 -1.82 5.05
N GLN A 241 1.27 -1.51 5.43
CA GLN A 241 0.86 -0.12 5.70
C GLN A 241 1.64 0.50 6.87
N LEU A 242 1.80 -0.24 7.97
CA LEU A 242 2.58 0.21 9.13
C LEU A 242 4.05 0.43 8.75
N LEU A 243 4.67 -0.50 8.01
CA LEU A 243 6.05 -0.37 7.52
C LEU A 243 6.21 0.88 6.63
N LYS A 244 5.32 1.08 5.65
CA LYS A 244 5.34 2.25 4.77
C LYS A 244 5.22 3.55 5.58
N ARG A 245 4.29 3.59 6.55
CA ARG A 245 4.11 4.77 7.40
C ARG A 245 5.34 5.06 8.25
N HIS A 246 5.92 4.04 8.89
CA HIS A 246 7.13 4.20 9.67
C HIS A 246 8.27 4.76 8.80
N ARG A 247 8.43 4.24 7.58
CA ARG A 247 9.40 4.74 6.60
C ARG A 247 9.16 6.22 6.30
N ASP A 248 7.91 6.63 6.05
CA ASP A 248 7.63 8.03 5.74
C ASP A 248 7.92 8.96 6.94
N ILE A 249 7.58 8.56 8.16
CA ILE A 249 7.90 9.33 9.38
C ILE A 249 9.41 9.39 9.63
N TYR A 250 10.12 8.27 9.50
CA TYR A 250 11.56 8.21 9.73
C TYR A 250 12.32 9.14 8.78
N PHE A 251 12.02 9.07 7.47
CA PHE A 251 12.67 9.91 6.47
C PHE A 251 12.13 11.35 6.41
N SER A 252 10.99 11.65 7.02
CA SER A 252 10.53 13.05 7.17
C SER A 252 11.46 13.89 8.06
N LYS A 253 12.24 13.23 8.93
CA LYS A 253 13.21 13.85 9.84
C LYS A 253 14.58 14.05 9.18
N GLU A 254 14.83 13.42 8.04
CA GLU A 254 16.07 13.54 7.28
C GLU A 254 16.20 14.95 6.68
N GLN A 255 17.31 15.62 6.94
CA GLN A 255 17.54 17.00 6.48
C GLN A 255 18.24 17.05 5.12
N ASP A 256 19.02 16.02 4.80
CA ASP A 256 19.67 15.91 3.50
C ASP A 256 18.68 15.39 2.46
N ASP A 257 18.33 16.25 1.50
CA ASP A 257 17.36 15.94 0.46
C ASP A 257 17.77 14.80 -0.47
N ASP A 258 19.06 14.64 -0.75
CA ASP A 258 19.58 13.59 -1.63
C ASP A 258 19.53 12.23 -0.93
N ILE A 259 19.78 12.21 0.39
CA ILE A 259 19.58 11.01 1.21
C ILE A 259 18.09 10.71 1.37
N ARG A 260 17.27 11.73 1.66
CA ARG A 260 15.82 11.61 1.92
C ARG A 260 15.06 11.05 0.72
N LYS A 261 15.37 11.50 -0.49
CA LYS A 261 14.77 11.01 -1.74
C LYS A 261 15.14 9.55 -2.05
N GLN A 262 16.22 9.04 -1.45
CA GLN A 262 16.69 7.67 -1.59
C GLN A 262 16.17 6.72 -0.49
N LYS A 263 15.05 7.07 0.16
CA LYS A 263 14.35 6.19 1.10
C LYS A 263 13.91 4.87 0.45
N PRO A 264 13.74 3.77 1.21
CA PRO A 264 13.32 2.48 0.67
C PRO A 264 12.01 2.59 -0.09
N ILE A 265 11.97 2.12 -1.34
CA ILE A 265 10.74 2.22 -2.16
C ILE A 265 9.67 1.24 -1.67
N SER A 266 8.40 1.58 -1.86
CA SER A 266 7.29 0.75 -1.37
C SER A 266 7.27 -0.65 -1.99
N CYS A 267 7.75 -0.82 -3.22
CA CYS A 267 7.87 -2.14 -3.85
C CYS A 267 8.83 -3.08 -3.08
N ILE A 268 9.97 -2.56 -2.61
CA ILE A 268 10.93 -3.33 -1.78
C ILE A 268 10.28 -3.74 -0.46
N ILE A 269 9.68 -2.79 0.27
CA ILE A 269 9.02 -3.05 1.56
C ILE A 269 7.93 -4.11 1.40
N THR A 270 7.06 -3.95 0.40
CA THR A 270 5.93 -4.83 0.14
C THR A 270 6.39 -6.23 -0.25
N THR A 271 7.40 -6.33 -1.13
CA THR A 271 7.92 -7.62 -1.61
C THR A 271 8.59 -8.40 -0.48
N LEU A 272 9.49 -7.75 0.27
CA LEU A 272 10.20 -8.42 1.37
C LEU A 272 9.23 -8.79 2.51
N ALA A 273 8.26 -7.93 2.82
CA ALA A 273 7.23 -8.26 3.81
C ALA A 273 6.40 -9.49 3.41
N ALA A 274 5.97 -9.56 2.15
CA ALA A 274 5.19 -10.69 1.65
C ALA A 274 5.99 -11.99 1.55
N ARG A 275 7.29 -11.92 1.27
CA ARG A 275 8.20 -13.08 1.32
C ARG A 275 8.38 -13.58 2.74
N ALA A 276 8.63 -12.67 3.68
CA ALA A 276 8.87 -12.98 5.07
C ALA A 276 7.62 -13.48 5.82
N TYR A 277 6.43 -13.13 5.37
CA TYR A 277 5.16 -13.48 6.03
C TYR A 277 4.86 -14.97 5.93
N ARG A 278 4.53 -15.59 7.08
CA ARG A 278 4.31 -17.05 7.20
C ARG A 278 2.84 -17.39 7.47
N GLY A 279 1.94 -16.43 7.32
CA GLY A 279 0.52 -16.63 7.57
C GLY A 279 0.09 -16.38 8.99
N GLU A 280 0.80 -15.53 9.74
CA GLU A 280 0.42 -15.15 11.09
C GLU A 280 -0.98 -14.50 11.13
N SER A 281 -1.87 -15.03 11.97
CA SER A 281 -3.25 -14.53 12.08
C SER A 281 -3.37 -13.27 12.94
N ASN A 282 -2.44 -13.09 13.87
CA ASN A 282 -2.37 -11.95 14.78
C ASN A 282 -1.47 -10.85 14.18
N LEU A 283 -1.90 -9.59 14.26
CA LEU A 283 -1.14 -8.48 13.67
C LEU A 283 0.23 -8.25 14.33
N VAL A 284 0.34 -8.42 15.65
CA VAL A 284 1.62 -8.27 16.37
C VAL A 284 2.60 -9.35 15.96
N ASP A 285 2.14 -10.60 15.87
CA ASP A 285 2.97 -11.73 15.41
C ASP A 285 3.38 -11.56 13.94
N ALA A 286 2.46 -11.11 13.09
CA ALA A 286 2.76 -10.82 11.69
C ALA A 286 3.81 -9.72 11.56
N MET A 287 3.68 -8.64 12.34
CA MET A 287 4.62 -7.51 12.32
C MET A 287 6.03 -7.96 12.72
N TRP A 288 6.18 -8.61 13.89
CA TRP A 288 7.48 -9.09 14.34
C TRP A 288 8.05 -10.20 13.47
N GLY A 289 7.20 -11.11 13.00
CA GLY A 289 7.60 -12.17 12.08
C GLY A 289 8.21 -11.60 10.80
N VAL A 290 7.55 -10.60 10.21
CA VAL A 290 8.04 -9.91 9.02
C VAL A 290 9.35 -9.17 9.31
N ILE A 291 9.39 -8.31 10.33
CA ILE A 291 10.58 -7.50 10.66
C ILE A 291 11.82 -8.38 10.89
N ASN A 292 11.66 -9.48 11.62
CA ASN A 292 12.77 -10.35 11.99
C ASN A 292 13.31 -11.16 10.80
N ARG A 293 12.53 -11.36 9.74
CA ARG A 293 12.87 -12.24 8.61
C ARG A 293 13.09 -11.51 7.29
N MET A 294 12.54 -10.31 7.11
CA MET A 294 12.53 -9.65 5.79
C MET A 294 13.91 -9.35 5.21
N LYS A 295 14.94 -9.19 6.06
CA LYS A 295 16.33 -9.06 5.62
C LYS A 295 16.89 -10.37 5.06
N ASP A 296 16.44 -11.50 5.57
CA ASP A 296 16.89 -12.84 5.16
C ASP A 296 16.26 -13.25 3.80
N GLU A 297 15.25 -12.50 3.34
CA GLU A 297 14.59 -12.67 2.03
C GLU A 297 15.31 -11.91 0.90
N ILE A 298 16.43 -11.23 1.20
CA ILE A 298 17.30 -10.56 0.22
C ILE A 298 18.28 -11.58 -0.35
N GLU A 299 18.27 -11.74 -1.67
CA GLU A 299 19.13 -12.69 -2.38
C GLU A 299 20.50 -12.05 -2.70
N PHE A 300 21.49 -12.88 -3.00
CA PHE A 300 22.78 -12.43 -3.54
C PHE A 300 23.04 -13.06 -4.90
N LYS A 301 23.08 -12.26 -5.97
CA LYS A 301 23.29 -12.73 -7.34
C LYS A 301 24.52 -12.11 -7.96
N TYR A 302 25.28 -12.93 -8.70
CA TYR A 302 26.41 -12.42 -9.48
C TYR A 302 25.90 -11.61 -10.66
N VAL A 303 26.39 -10.39 -10.80
CA VAL A 303 26.01 -9.47 -11.87
C VAL A 303 27.30 -9.08 -12.62
N PRO A 304 27.47 -9.50 -13.89
CA PRO A 304 28.69 -9.27 -14.66
C PRO A 304 29.13 -7.81 -14.71
N GLU A 305 28.17 -6.88 -14.80
CA GLU A 305 28.40 -5.43 -14.84
C GLU A 305 29.15 -4.92 -13.60
N TYR A 306 28.93 -5.54 -12.44
CA TYR A 306 29.60 -5.20 -11.18
C TYR A 306 30.79 -6.13 -10.88
N GLY A 307 30.97 -7.22 -11.64
CA GLY A 307 32.02 -8.21 -11.41
C GLY A 307 31.93 -8.95 -10.07
N THR A 308 30.82 -8.84 -9.35
CA THR A 308 30.64 -9.41 -8.00
C THR A 308 29.19 -9.83 -7.74
N LYS A 309 28.95 -10.51 -6.61
CA LYS A 309 27.61 -10.74 -6.09
C LYS A 309 27.07 -9.46 -5.47
N VAL A 310 25.87 -9.08 -5.87
CA VAL A 310 25.14 -7.93 -5.34
C VAL A 310 23.84 -8.36 -4.68
N GLU A 311 23.34 -7.52 -3.76
CA GLU A 311 22.02 -7.70 -3.17
C GLU A 311 20.95 -7.58 -4.26
N TRP A 312 20.03 -8.56 -4.24
CA TRP A 312 19.06 -8.77 -5.28
C TRP A 312 17.69 -9.05 -4.66
N ILE A 313 16.70 -8.24 -5.03
CA ILE A 313 15.31 -8.44 -4.63
C ILE A 313 14.54 -8.71 -5.90
N SER A 314 14.37 -10.00 -6.21
CA SER A 314 13.74 -10.38 -7.47
C SER A 314 12.25 -10.03 -7.51
N ASN A 315 11.75 -9.58 -8.66
CA ASN A 315 10.30 -9.51 -8.86
C ASN A 315 9.75 -10.95 -8.83
N PRO A 316 8.80 -11.26 -7.94
CA PRO A 316 8.26 -12.62 -7.78
C PRO A 316 7.55 -13.17 -9.02
N VAL A 317 7.12 -12.31 -9.95
CA VAL A 317 6.50 -12.71 -11.22
C VAL A 317 7.41 -12.47 -12.43
N ASN A 318 8.60 -11.92 -12.20
CA ASN A 318 9.66 -11.79 -13.21
C ASN A 318 11.03 -11.86 -12.53
N PRO A 319 11.58 -13.06 -12.25
CA PRO A 319 12.81 -13.20 -11.45
C PRO A 319 14.07 -12.53 -12.02
N SER A 320 14.05 -12.13 -13.29
CA SER A 320 15.10 -11.38 -13.97
C SER A 320 15.13 -9.89 -13.62
N GLU A 321 14.04 -9.34 -13.10
CA GLU A 321 13.96 -7.95 -12.63
C GLU A 321 14.43 -7.86 -11.17
N ASN A 322 15.33 -6.91 -10.89
CA ASN A 322 15.79 -6.58 -9.55
C ASN A 322 15.16 -5.27 -9.07
N PHE A 323 14.36 -5.29 -8.01
CA PHE A 323 13.84 -4.06 -7.41
C PHE A 323 14.88 -3.24 -6.64
N ALA A 324 16.03 -3.85 -6.34
CA ALA A 324 17.18 -3.21 -5.71
C ALA A 324 18.31 -2.90 -6.72
N ASP A 325 18.00 -2.77 -8.02
CA ASP A 325 18.97 -2.51 -9.09
C ASP A 325 19.91 -1.33 -8.77
N ARG A 326 19.34 -0.24 -8.24
CA ARG A 326 20.05 0.99 -7.86
C ARG A 326 20.74 0.96 -6.49
N TRP A 327 20.75 -0.17 -5.78
CA TRP A 327 21.46 -0.25 -4.49
C TRP A 327 22.97 -0.25 -4.67
N ASN A 328 23.45 -0.69 -5.83
CA ASN A 328 24.87 -0.88 -6.11
C ASN A 328 25.50 0.31 -6.86
N ASP A 329 24.73 1.35 -7.16
CA ASP A 329 25.28 2.56 -7.78
C ASP A 329 26.26 3.24 -6.80
N GLN A 330 27.38 3.76 -7.30
CA GLN A 330 28.47 4.31 -6.48
C GLN A 330 28.03 5.45 -5.55
N SER A 331 26.99 6.22 -5.93
CA SER A 331 26.42 7.33 -5.16
C SER A 331 25.11 6.98 -4.44
N SER A 332 24.77 5.68 -4.33
CA SER A 332 23.50 5.25 -3.76
C SER A 332 23.54 5.22 -2.25
N TYR A 333 22.58 5.89 -1.62
CA TYR A 333 22.27 5.73 -0.19
C TYR A 333 21.15 4.70 0.04
N ARG A 334 20.55 4.13 -1.00
CA ARG A 334 19.31 3.32 -0.91
C ARG A 334 19.46 2.09 -0.02
N ARG A 335 20.58 1.39 -0.17
CA ARG A 335 20.92 0.20 0.61
C ARG A 335 21.05 0.54 2.08
N ASP A 336 21.90 1.51 2.40
CA ASP A 336 22.17 1.90 3.79
C ASP A 336 20.92 2.52 4.44
N ASN A 337 20.15 3.29 3.67
CA ASN A 337 18.83 3.79 4.05
C ASN A 337 17.84 2.68 4.40
N PHE A 338 17.85 1.56 3.67
CA PHE A 338 17.01 0.41 4.00
C PHE A 338 17.40 -0.21 5.34
N TYR A 339 18.69 -0.51 5.53
CA TYR A 339 19.15 -1.16 6.76
C TYR A 339 18.96 -0.26 7.98
N ARG A 340 19.36 1.02 7.92
CA ARG A 340 19.18 1.94 9.06
C ARG A 340 17.71 2.16 9.42
N TRP A 341 16.82 2.17 8.43
CA TRP A 341 15.38 2.28 8.66
C TRP A 341 14.82 1.01 9.33
N LEU A 342 15.26 -0.17 8.88
CA LEU A 342 14.85 -1.45 9.47
C LEU A 342 15.35 -1.57 10.92
N ASP A 343 16.57 -1.13 11.21
CA ASP A 343 17.12 -1.10 12.56
C ASP A 343 16.34 -0.12 13.45
N GLN A 344 16.04 1.09 12.97
CA GLN A 344 15.23 2.03 13.74
C GLN A 344 13.81 1.51 13.99
N LEU A 345 13.20 0.87 12.99
CA LEU A 345 11.88 0.25 13.15
C LEU A 345 11.87 -0.80 14.28
N ASN A 346 12.93 -1.61 14.36
CA ASN A 346 13.09 -2.57 15.45
C ASN A 346 13.18 -1.87 16.81
N VAL A 347 13.94 -0.78 16.91
CA VAL A 347 14.08 0.00 18.14
C VAL A 347 12.74 0.61 18.56
N ASP A 348 12.06 1.31 17.65
CA ASP A 348 10.84 2.04 17.94
C ASP A 348 9.69 1.12 18.36
N LEU A 349 9.56 -0.05 17.72
CA LEU A 349 8.55 -1.04 18.09
C LEU A 349 8.86 -1.78 19.39
N ASN A 350 10.13 -2.13 19.63
CA ASN A 350 10.53 -2.71 20.91
C ASN A 350 10.31 -1.70 22.04
N GLU A 351 10.60 -0.42 21.83
CA GLU A 351 10.32 0.60 22.82
C GLU A 351 8.82 0.68 23.12
N ALA A 352 7.98 0.80 22.09
CA ALA A 352 6.53 0.90 22.24
C ALA A 352 5.90 -0.31 22.96
N GLU A 353 6.36 -1.53 22.64
CA GLU A 353 5.87 -2.77 23.26
C GLU A 353 6.28 -2.89 24.74
N ASN A 354 7.45 -2.36 25.12
CA ASN A 354 7.97 -2.46 26.48
C ASN A 354 7.55 -1.28 27.40
N LYS A 355 6.90 -0.23 26.87
CA LYS A 355 6.34 0.84 27.72
C LYS A 355 5.15 0.34 28.53
N THR A 356 5.05 0.81 29.77
CA THR A 356 3.86 0.65 30.61
C THR A 356 3.08 1.96 30.68
N GLY A 357 1.75 1.85 30.74
CA GLY A 357 0.84 3.00 30.75
C GLY A 357 0.49 3.50 29.35
N LEU A 358 -0.81 3.72 29.12
CA LEU A 358 -1.34 4.10 27.81
C LEU A 358 -0.72 5.39 27.25
N GLN A 359 -0.42 6.35 28.11
CA GLN A 359 0.22 7.61 27.73
C GLN A 359 1.62 7.39 27.12
N ASN A 360 2.45 6.59 27.79
CA ASN A 360 3.82 6.31 27.34
C ASN A 360 3.82 5.52 26.02
N ILE A 361 2.89 4.57 25.87
CA ILE A 361 2.70 3.81 24.62
C ILE A 361 2.26 4.78 23.51
N SER A 362 1.31 5.67 23.79
CA SER A 362 0.84 6.67 22.83
C SER A 362 1.94 7.61 22.37
N GLU A 363 2.78 8.09 23.28
CA GLU A 363 3.92 8.96 22.95
C GLU A 363 4.94 8.23 22.08
N SER A 364 5.33 7.00 22.46
CA SER A 364 6.27 6.19 21.69
C SER A 364 5.75 5.91 20.26
N LEU A 365 4.51 5.45 20.12
CA LEU A 365 3.91 5.21 18.82
C LEU A 365 3.72 6.50 18.00
N SER A 366 3.46 7.63 18.65
CA SER A 366 3.32 8.93 17.96
C SER A 366 4.63 9.37 17.31
N ILE A 367 5.78 9.05 17.92
CA ILE A 367 7.11 9.33 17.37
C ILE A 367 7.40 8.48 16.13
N ALA A 368 6.92 7.23 16.13
CA ALA A 368 7.20 6.23 15.11
C ALA A 368 6.21 6.27 13.92
N PHE A 369 4.92 6.52 14.18
CA PHE A 369 3.84 6.47 13.18
C PHE A 369 3.13 7.80 12.95
N GLY A 370 3.52 8.84 13.68
CA GLY A 370 2.94 10.17 13.61
C GLY A 370 1.79 10.37 14.61
N ARG A 371 1.73 11.57 15.19
CA ARG A 371 0.83 11.91 16.29
C ARG A 371 -0.66 11.80 15.95
N LYS A 372 -1.10 12.37 14.83
CA LYS A 372 -2.52 12.42 14.42
C LYS A 372 -3.18 11.03 14.32
N PRO A 373 -2.66 10.05 13.55
CA PRO A 373 -3.30 8.74 13.44
C PRO A 373 -3.24 7.92 14.73
N VAL A 374 -2.19 8.10 15.55
CA VAL A 374 -2.06 7.45 16.86
C VAL A 374 -3.09 8.00 17.84
N GLN A 375 -3.19 9.33 17.99
CA GLN A 375 -4.19 9.94 18.86
C GLN A 375 -5.62 9.56 18.47
N ALA A 376 -5.91 9.47 17.17
CA ALA A 376 -7.21 8.99 16.69
C ALA A 376 -7.47 7.52 17.11
N ALA A 377 -6.44 6.65 17.08
CA ALA A 377 -6.56 5.26 17.51
C ALA A 377 -6.84 5.15 19.02
N PHE A 378 -6.12 5.93 19.84
CA PHE A 378 -6.37 6.00 21.28
C PHE A 378 -7.75 6.59 21.61
N GLY A 379 -8.20 7.60 20.86
CA GLY A 379 -9.55 8.16 20.97
C GLY A 379 -10.63 7.11 20.71
N GLN A 380 -10.49 6.33 19.64
CA GLN A 380 -11.40 5.22 19.33
C GLN A 380 -11.42 4.14 20.43
N MET A 381 -10.26 3.81 21.02
CA MET A 381 -10.21 2.89 22.17
C MET A 381 -10.94 3.47 23.38
N ALA A 382 -10.74 4.75 23.69
CA ALA A 382 -11.40 5.41 24.81
C ALA A 382 -12.93 5.46 24.62
N ASP A 383 -13.41 5.74 23.42
CA ASP A 383 -14.84 5.75 23.11
C ASP A 383 -15.47 4.36 23.19
N GLN A 384 -14.76 3.32 22.73
CA GLN A 384 -15.18 1.94 22.94
C GLN A 384 -15.27 1.58 24.42
N MET A 385 -14.27 1.95 25.23
CA MET A 385 -14.31 1.73 26.68
C MET A 385 -15.48 2.47 27.34
N ARG A 386 -15.74 3.73 26.95
CA ARG A 386 -16.90 4.50 27.45
C ARG A 386 -18.23 3.83 27.09
N ALA A 387 -18.38 3.34 25.86
CA ALA A 387 -19.59 2.63 25.43
C ALA A 387 -19.78 1.32 26.21
N LEU A 388 -18.70 0.59 26.49
CA LEU A 388 -18.74 -0.58 27.35
C LEU A 388 -19.13 -0.22 28.79
N THR A 389 -18.63 0.89 29.33
CA THR A 389 -18.99 1.33 30.69
C THR A 389 -20.47 1.68 30.76
N LYS A 390 -20.99 2.42 29.77
CA LYS A 390 -22.42 2.77 29.68
C LYS A 390 -23.33 1.55 29.55
N SER A 391 -22.86 0.48 28.91
CA SER A 391 -23.62 -0.77 28.76
C SER A 391 -23.41 -1.76 29.92
N GLY A 392 -22.64 -1.39 30.95
CA GLY A 392 -22.33 -2.27 32.09
C GLY A 392 -21.40 -3.44 31.75
N ASN A 393 -20.82 -3.46 30.55
CA ASN A 393 -19.98 -4.54 30.04
C ASN A 393 -18.47 -4.25 30.15
N ASN A 394 -18.10 -3.05 30.61
CA ASN A 394 -16.70 -2.74 30.86
C ASN A 394 -16.26 -3.34 32.18
N ASN A 395 -15.21 -4.13 32.13
CA ASN A 395 -14.64 -4.80 33.28
C ASN A 395 -13.15 -4.49 33.38
N ILE A 396 -12.63 -4.50 34.61
CA ILE A 396 -11.22 -4.44 34.92
C ILE A 396 -10.75 -5.79 35.44
N ASP A 397 -9.69 -6.34 34.85
CA ASP A 397 -8.94 -7.44 35.46
C ASP A 397 -7.90 -6.88 36.43
N ARG A 398 -8.09 -7.11 37.73
CA ARG A 398 -7.22 -6.55 38.77
C ARG A 398 -5.78 -7.06 38.70
N ASN A 399 -5.54 -8.23 38.12
CA ASN A 399 -4.21 -8.82 38.05
C ASN A 399 -3.37 -8.21 36.92
N SER A 400 -4.01 -7.87 35.81
CA SER A 400 -3.33 -7.33 34.62
C SER A 400 -3.55 -5.82 34.42
N GLY A 401 -4.45 -5.19 35.18
CA GLY A 401 -4.81 -3.78 35.05
C GLY A 401 -5.57 -3.45 33.76
N LEU A 402 -6.02 -4.47 33.01
CA LEU A 402 -6.73 -4.29 31.75
C LEU A 402 -8.17 -3.86 31.98
N VAL A 403 -8.62 -2.89 31.18
CA VAL A 403 -9.99 -2.40 31.13
C VAL A 403 -10.59 -2.74 29.77
N GLY A 404 -11.75 -3.40 29.73
CA GLY A 404 -12.47 -3.76 28.51
C GLY A 404 -13.55 -4.83 28.70
N LEU A 405 -13.98 -5.46 27.60
CA LEU A 405 -14.89 -6.61 27.66
C LEU A 405 -14.26 -7.76 28.44
N ALA A 406 -15.07 -8.49 29.21
CA ALA A 406 -14.64 -9.73 29.83
C ALA A 406 -14.27 -10.75 28.74
N THR A 407 -12.98 -11.01 28.56
CA THR A 407 -12.47 -12.02 27.63
C THR A 407 -12.22 -13.34 28.35
N ALA A 408 -12.33 -14.45 27.61
CA ALA A 408 -12.06 -15.78 28.16
C ALA A 408 -10.59 -15.87 28.62
N GLY A 409 -10.36 -16.16 29.89
CA GLY A 409 -9.02 -16.29 30.49
C GLY A 409 -8.68 -15.25 31.57
N LEU A 410 -9.51 -14.22 31.77
CA LEU A 410 -9.35 -13.27 32.88
C LEU A 410 -9.99 -13.85 34.16
N THR A 411 -9.25 -13.85 35.27
CA THR A 411 -9.67 -14.54 36.52
C THR A 411 -10.11 -13.59 37.64
N SER A 412 -9.80 -12.28 37.56
CA SER A 412 -10.11 -11.28 38.60
C SER A 412 -10.89 -10.08 38.03
N ILE A 413 -12.03 -10.39 37.41
CA ILE A 413 -12.87 -9.44 36.67
C ILE A 413 -13.78 -8.66 37.63
N ASN A 414 -13.73 -7.33 37.59
CA ASN A 414 -14.69 -6.46 38.28
C ASN A 414 -15.32 -5.47 37.30
N PRO A 415 -16.63 -5.19 37.38
CA PRO A 415 -17.24 -4.17 36.53
C PRO A 415 -16.66 -2.79 36.84
N VAL A 416 -16.34 -2.04 35.79
CA VAL A 416 -16.00 -0.62 35.89
C VAL A 416 -17.29 0.15 36.11
N LYS A 417 -17.41 0.83 37.24
CA LYS A 417 -18.59 1.62 37.57
C LYS A 417 -18.76 2.78 36.59
N THR A 418 -20.01 3.11 36.28
CA THR A 418 -20.36 4.37 35.63
C THR A 418 -19.95 5.52 36.55
N HIS A 419 -19.30 6.53 35.98
CA HIS A 419 -19.05 7.77 36.69
C HIS A 419 -20.29 8.66 36.55
N ASP A 420 -20.99 8.82 37.66
CA ASP A 420 -22.05 9.82 37.79
C ASP A 420 -21.39 11.06 38.38
N PHE A 421 -21.51 12.21 37.70
CA PHE A 421 -20.92 13.45 38.19
C PHE A 421 -21.73 13.90 39.42
N TYR A 422 -21.23 13.60 40.62
CA TYR A 422 -21.78 14.13 41.87
C TYR A 422 -21.55 15.64 41.91
N GLY A 423 -22.54 16.41 41.50
CA GLY A 423 -22.47 17.87 41.44
C GLY A 423 -23.69 18.59 40.84
N THR A 424 -24.68 17.86 40.30
CA THR A 424 -26.00 18.43 40.02
C THR A 424 -26.95 17.95 41.11
N ASN A 425 -26.89 18.61 42.28
CA ASN A 425 -28.06 18.64 43.14
C ASN A 425 -29.09 19.47 42.39
N GLU A 426 -30.09 18.82 41.82
CA GLU A 426 -31.40 19.44 41.66
C GLU A 426 -31.87 19.82 43.07
N GLU A 427 -31.75 21.10 43.42
CA GLU A 427 -32.47 21.65 44.55
C GLU A 427 -33.96 21.67 44.17
N GLU A 428 -34.76 20.98 44.98
CA GLU A 428 -36.23 20.93 44.94
C GLU A 428 -36.89 22.31 45.03
#